data_AF-A0A7S0P3L6-F1
#
_entry.id   AF-A0A7S0P3L6-F1
#
_cell.length_a   1.000
_cell.length_b   1.000
_cell.length_c   1.000
_cell.angle_alpha   90.00
_cell.angle_beta   90.00
_cell.angle_gamma   90.00
#
_symmetry.space_group_name_H-M   'P 1'
#
loop_
_entity.id
_entity.type
_entity.pdbx_description
1 polymer ?
#
loop_
_entity_poly.entity_id
_entity_poly.type
_entity_poly.pdbx_seq_one_letter_code
_entity_poly.pdbx_strand_id
1 'polypeptide(L)'
;MMSPCLRALSARQVSFVPAPVQSRMLCGAPKSSTSRWDQMVSTFKEHGAVFAGYYVTAYAVCFGGAWGAITFAGVDGVGLLRRMGCERVIDVTAWSPRWVNAGIALIIADFLEPLRLPLVLATTPRLSRLLRRR
;
A
#
# COMPACT_ATOMS: atom_id res chain seq x y z
N MET A 1 12.79 -88.05 -6.89
CA MET A 1 14.00 -87.53 -6.24
C MET A 1 13.57 -86.54 -5.17
N MET A 2 14.10 -86.72 -3.96
CA MET A 2 13.68 -86.11 -2.69
C MET A 2 14.02 -84.61 -2.59
N SER A 3 13.21 -83.89 -1.78
CA SER A 3 13.43 -82.51 -1.31
C SER A 3 14.74 -82.32 -0.55
N PRO A 4 15.13 -81.05 -0.33
CA PRO A 4 15.39 -80.63 1.05
C PRO A 4 14.88 -79.22 1.38
N CYS A 5 14.62 -78.99 2.67
CA CYS A 5 14.36 -77.69 3.33
C CYS A 5 12.97 -77.07 3.05
N LEU A 6 11.91 -77.34 3.81
CA LEU A 6 11.86 -77.53 5.27
C LEU A 6 12.69 -76.50 6.03
N ARG A 7 12.21 -75.25 6.00
CA ARG A 7 12.28 -74.21 7.04
C ARG A 7 11.41 -73.08 6.52
N ALA A 8 10.47 -72.49 7.23
CA ALA A 8 9.96 -72.65 8.57
C ALA A 8 8.73 -71.72 8.49
N LEU A 9 7.52 -72.22 8.74
CA LEU A 9 6.88 -71.96 10.03
C LEU A 9 6.90 -70.47 10.39
N SER A 10 5.78 -69.79 10.15
CA SER A 10 5.14 -68.88 11.12
C SER A 10 3.93 -68.27 10.40
N ALA A 11 2.78 -68.93 10.45
CA ALA A 11 1.78 -68.74 11.49
C ALA A 11 0.85 -67.55 11.22
N ARG A 12 -0.44 -67.78 11.50
CA ARG A 12 -1.55 -66.82 11.63
C ARG A 12 -2.11 -66.33 10.29
N GLN A 13 -3.22 -66.84 9.76
CA GLN A 13 -4.55 -67.03 10.39
C GLN A 13 -5.07 -65.80 11.15
N VAL A 14 -6.36 -65.51 10.94
CA VAL A 14 -7.24 -64.55 11.65
C VAL A 14 -6.97 -63.09 11.21
N SER A 15 -7.91 -62.27 10.74
CA SER A 15 -9.29 -62.09 11.20
C SER A 15 -10.09 -61.24 10.21
N PHE A 16 -11.35 -61.62 10.02
CA PHE A 16 -12.45 -60.76 9.59
C PHE A 16 -12.56 -59.56 10.56
N VAL A 17 -12.64 -58.32 10.06
CA VAL A 17 -13.00 -57.14 10.86
C VAL A 17 -14.10 -56.36 10.12
N PRO A 18 -15.28 -56.14 10.74
CA PRO A 18 -16.37 -55.36 10.15
C PRO A 18 -16.13 -53.85 10.33
N ALA A 19 -16.73 -53.05 9.46
CA ALA A 19 -16.65 -51.58 9.48
C ALA A 19 -17.26 -50.94 10.75
N PRO A 20 -16.84 -49.71 11.09
CA PRO A 20 -17.82 -48.72 11.50
C PRO A 20 -17.58 -47.30 10.92
N VAL A 21 -18.64 -46.75 10.34
CA VAL A 21 -19.15 -45.37 10.56
C VAL A 21 -18.10 -44.25 10.62
N GLN A 22 -17.80 -43.67 9.46
CA GLN A 22 -17.04 -42.42 9.37
C GLN A 22 -17.98 -41.19 9.50
N SER A 23 -18.62 -41.07 10.67
CA SER A 23 -19.29 -39.84 11.07
C SER A 23 -18.26 -38.90 11.71
N ARG A 24 -17.60 -38.08 10.91
CA ARG A 24 -16.88 -36.90 11.42
C ARG A 24 -17.23 -35.69 10.58
N MET A 25 -18.28 -35.00 11.01
CA MET A 25 -18.37 -33.56 10.84
C MET A 25 -17.05 -32.94 11.32
N LEU A 26 -16.40 -32.14 10.49
CA LEU A 26 -15.71 -30.95 10.97
C LEU A 26 -15.97 -29.85 9.96
N CYS A 27 -16.73 -28.87 10.42
CA CYS A 27 -17.10 -27.61 9.81
C CYS A 27 -16.11 -27.15 8.74
N GLY A 28 -16.63 -26.83 7.56
CA GLY A 28 -15.93 -25.92 6.65
C GLY A 28 -15.47 -24.73 7.47
N ALA A 29 -14.15 -24.54 7.54
CA ALA A 29 -13.57 -23.37 8.17
C ALA A 29 -14.26 -22.15 7.56
N PRO A 30 -14.94 -21.29 8.35
CA PRO A 30 -15.40 -20.03 7.82
C PRO A 30 -14.14 -19.30 7.35
N LYS A 31 -14.07 -19.04 6.04
CA LYS A 31 -13.05 -18.18 5.42
C LYS A 31 -12.87 -17.00 6.37
N SER A 32 -11.70 -16.90 7.00
CA SER A 32 -11.41 -15.80 7.91
C SER A 32 -11.85 -14.54 7.18
N SER A 33 -12.84 -13.85 7.76
CA SER A 33 -13.24 -12.54 7.31
C SER A 33 -12.03 -11.67 7.57
N THR A 34 -11.10 -11.69 6.62
CA THR A 34 -9.91 -10.85 6.65
C THR A 34 -10.46 -9.46 6.81
N SER A 35 -10.22 -8.89 7.99
CA SER A 35 -10.69 -7.55 8.32
C SER A 35 -10.24 -6.66 7.17
N ARG A 36 -11.08 -5.72 6.72
CA ARG A 36 -10.67 -4.78 5.66
C ARG A 36 -9.33 -4.11 5.99
N TRP A 37 -9.04 -3.98 7.29
CA TRP A 37 -7.76 -3.59 7.85
C TRP A 37 -6.61 -4.57 7.57
N ASP A 38 -6.79 -5.88 7.77
CA ASP A 38 -5.78 -6.89 7.46
C ASP A 38 -5.49 -6.96 5.96
N GLN A 39 -6.52 -6.81 5.11
CA GLN A 39 -6.34 -6.69 3.65
C GLN A 39 -5.62 -5.39 3.26
N MET A 40 -5.90 -4.27 3.93
CA MET A 40 -5.16 -3.02 3.71
C MET A 40 -3.70 -3.14 4.12
N VAL A 41 -3.42 -3.73 5.29
CA VAL A 41 -2.06 -3.91 5.82
C VAL A 41 -1.27 -4.90 4.97
N SER A 42 -1.87 -6.00 4.50
CA SER A 42 -1.20 -6.93 3.59
C SER A 42 -0.91 -6.28 2.24
N THR A 43 -1.84 -5.51 1.69
CA THR A 43 -1.63 -4.75 0.45
C THR A 43 -0.50 -3.74 0.59
N PHE A 44 -0.43 -3.05 1.73
CA PHE A 44 0.64 -2.09 2.04
C PHE A 44 2.01 -2.77 2.15
N LYS A 45 2.08 -3.95 2.76
CA LYS A 45 3.31 -4.76 2.88
C LYS A 45 3.78 -5.32 1.53
N GLU A 46 2.88 -5.76 0.67
CA GLU A 46 3.23 -6.29 -0.65
C GLU A 46 3.58 -5.19 -1.67
N HIS A 47 3.02 -3.99 -1.53
CA HIS A 47 3.10 -2.94 -2.57
C HIS A 47 3.77 -1.65 -2.09
N GLY A 48 4.51 -1.67 -0.97
CA GLY A 48 5.10 -0.46 -0.36
C GLY A 48 5.91 0.39 -1.34
N ALA A 49 6.67 -0.21 -2.25
CA ALA A 49 7.44 0.52 -3.26
C ALA A 49 6.55 1.20 -4.33
N VAL A 50 5.48 0.52 -4.77
CA VAL A 50 4.52 1.08 -5.74
C VAL A 50 3.69 2.19 -5.08
N PHE A 51 3.31 2.01 -3.82
CA PHE A 51 2.67 3.04 -3.01
C PHE A 51 3.58 4.28 -2.89
N ALA A 52 4.85 4.11 -2.53
CA ALA A 52 5.78 5.22 -2.40
C ALA A 52 5.99 5.97 -3.73
N GLY A 53 6.20 5.25 -4.83
CA GLY A 53 6.33 5.87 -6.15
C GLY A 53 5.05 6.62 -6.58
N TYR A 54 3.89 6.04 -6.32
CA TYR A 54 2.61 6.69 -6.61
C TYR A 54 2.34 7.89 -5.68
N TYR A 55 2.73 7.81 -4.41
CA TYR A 55 2.62 8.91 -3.46
C TYR A 55 3.49 10.11 -3.89
N VAL A 56 4.75 9.85 -4.28
CA VAL A 56 5.67 10.90 -4.75
C VAL A 56 5.18 11.53 -6.06
N THR A 57 4.64 10.74 -6.98
CA THR A 57 4.07 11.29 -8.22
C THR A 57 2.80 12.10 -7.96
N ALA A 58 1.90 11.63 -7.09
CA ALA A 58 0.75 12.41 -6.65
C ALA A 58 1.15 13.72 -5.96
N TYR A 59 2.21 13.68 -5.13
CA TYR A 59 2.80 14.87 -4.53
C TYR A 59 3.30 15.85 -5.60
N ALA A 60 4.09 15.36 -6.55
CA ALA A 60 4.65 16.16 -7.63
C ALA A 60 3.55 16.80 -8.51
N VAL A 61 2.43 16.10 -8.74
CA VAL A 61 1.28 16.67 -9.47
C VAL A 61 0.61 17.79 -8.67
N CYS A 62 0.40 17.61 -7.36
CA CYS A 62 -0.15 18.67 -6.51
C CYS A 62 0.78 19.89 -6.45
N PHE A 63 2.07 19.66 -6.19
CA PHE A 63 3.07 20.72 -6.14
C PHE A 63 3.23 21.43 -7.49
N GLY A 64 3.41 20.68 -8.57
CA GLY A 64 3.56 21.22 -9.91
C GLY A 64 2.31 21.97 -10.39
N GLY A 65 1.11 21.46 -10.05
CA GLY A 65 -0.15 22.13 -10.31
C GLY A 65 -0.30 23.45 -9.55
N ALA A 66 0.00 23.45 -8.25
CA ALA A 66 -0.05 24.67 -7.43
C ALA A 66 1.00 25.70 -7.86
N TRP A 67 2.24 25.26 -8.09
CA TRP A 67 3.33 26.13 -8.53
C TRP A 67 3.07 26.71 -9.93
N GLY A 68 2.57 25.88 -10.84
CA GLY A 68 2.13 26.29 -12.17
C GLY A 68 1.01 27.32 -12.07
N ALA A 69 -0.04 27.05 -11.30
CA ALA A 69 -1.16 27.97 -11.11
C ALA A 69 -0.70 29.33 -10.57
N ILE A 70 0.17 29.35 -9.56
CA ILE A 70 0.74 30.60 -8.98
C ILE A 70 1.57 31.35 -10.01
N THR A 71 2.40 30.63 -10.77
CA THR A 71 3.30 31.23 -11.76
C THR A 71 2.52 31.80 -12.94
N PHE A 72 1.53 31.07 -13.48
CA PHE A 72 0.69 31.54 -14.59
C PHE A 72 -0.29 32.63 -14.17
N ALA A 73 -0.77 32.63 -12.92
CA ALA A 73 -1.61 33.70 -12.40
C ALA A 73 -0.84 34.99 -12.10
N GLY A 74 0.50 34.99 -12.24
CA GLY A 74 1.34 36.18 -12.01
C GLY A 74 1.37 36.62 -10.55
N VAL A 75 1.12 35.72 -9.60
CA VAL A 75 1.10 36.05 -8.17
C VAL A 75 2.54 36.31 -7.71
N ASP A 76 2.77 37.51 -7.15
CA ASP A 76 4.02 37.84 -6.49
C ASP A 76 3.99 37.39 -5.02
N GLY A 77 4.63 36.27 -4.72
CA GLY A 77 4.72 35.73 -3.38
C GLY A 77 5.51 36.61 -2.40
N VAL A 78 6.47 37.41 -2.89
CA VAL A 78 7.21 38.36 -2.04
C VAL A 78 6.29 39.50 -1.62
N GLY A 79 5.52 40.03 -2.58
CA GLY A 79 4.45 40.99 -2.29
C GLY A 79 3.39 40.44 -1.32
N LEU A 80 3.04 39.16 -1.44
CA LEU A 80 2.10 38.49 -0.52
C LEU A 80 2.65 38.44 0.92
N LEU A 81 3.92 38.05 1.08
CA LEU A 81 4.59 37.98 2.38
C LEU A 81 4.75 39.36 3.05
N ARG A 82 5.04 40.39 2.27
CA ARG A 82 5.07 41.78 2.76
C ARG A 82 3.71 42.22 3.28
N ARG A 83 2.62 41.94 2.53
CA ARG A 83 1.25 42.24 2.98
C ARG A 83 0.85 41.51 4.26
N MET A 84 1.41 40.32 4.52
CA MET A 84 1.20 39.57 5.76
C MET A 84 2.06 40.07 6.93
N GLY A 85 2.93 41.07 6.72
CA GLY A 85 3.77 41.66 7.77
C GLY A 85 5.02 40.84 8.12
N CYS A 86 5.41 39.87 7.27
CA CYS A 86 6.61 39.05 7.51
C CYS A 86 7.92 39.85 7.47
N GLU A 87 7.90 41.05 6.89
CA GLU A 87 9.01 42.01 6.89
C GLU A 87 9.50 42.45 8.28
N ARG A 88 8.69 42.25 9.33
CA ARG A 88 9.07 42.52 10.72
C ARG A 88 9.96 41.45 11.34
N VAL A 89 10.01 40.26 10.74
CA VAL A 89 10.68 39.08 11.30
C VAL A 89 11.79 38.58 10.38
N ILE A 90 11.61 38.70 9.06
CA ILE A 90 12.54 38.20 8.04
C ILE A 90 12.69 39.26 6.96
N ASP A 91 13.92 39.56 6.54
CA ASP A 91 14.16 40.43 5.40
C ASP A 91 13.90 39.67 4.08
N VAL A 92 12.66 39.78 3.60
CA VAL A 92 12.16 39.09 2.40
C VAL A 92 12.56 39.85 1.12
N THR A 93 13.23 41.01 1.22
CA THR A 93 13.51 41.89 0.08
C THR A 93 14.54 41.32 -0.90
N ALA A 94 15.47 40.50 -0.42
CA ALA A 94 16.51 39.87 -1.23
C ALA A 94 16.07 38.54 -1.87
N TRP A 95 14.87 38.03 -1.55
CA TRP A 95 14.45 36.70 -1.97
C TRP A 95 13.88 36.73 -3.38
N SER A 96 14.30 35.79 -4.23
CA SER A 96 13.73 35.70 -5.58
C SER A 96 12.25 35.31 -5.49
N PRO A 97 11.34 36.00 -6.20
CA PRO A 97 9.91 35.66 -6.21
C PRO A 97 9.63 34.21 -6.63
N ARG A 98 10.48 33.63 -7.48
CA ARG A 98 10.35 32.25 -7.94
C ARG A 98 10.48 31.23 -6.80
N TRP A 99 11.47 31.39 -5.93
CA TRP A 99 11.69 30.52 -4.77
C TRP A 99 10.59 30.70 -3.72
N VAL A 100 10.14 31.93 -3.52
CA VAL A 100 9.02 32.23 -2.62
C VAL A 100 7.72 31.58 -3.11
N ASN A 101 7.41 31.72 -4.41
CA ASN A 101 6.24 31.09 -5.02
C ASN A 101 6.30 29.57 -4.94
N ALA A 102 7.49 28.97 -5.10
CA ALA A 102 7.67 27.54 -4.89
C ALA A 102 7.41 27.14 -3.42
N GLY A 103 7.88 27.93 -2.45
CA GLY A 103 7.60 27.70 -1.03
C GLY A 103 6.10 27.77 -0.70
N ILE A 104 5.39 28.77 -1.24
CA ILE A 104 3.93 28.88 -1.09
C ILE A 104 3.22 27.68 -1.72
N ALA A 105 3.65 27.27 -2.93
CA ALA A 105 3.12 26.08 -3.59
C ALA A 105 3.33 24.80 -2.78
N LEU A 106 4.47 24.67 -2.09
CA LEU A 106 4.76 23.55 -1.19
C LEU A 106 3.75 23.51 -0.03
N ILE A 107 3.50 24.65 0.63
CA ILE A 107 2.54 24.75 1.73
C ILE A 107 1.13 24.35 1.25
N ILE A 108 0.73 24.78 0.05
CA ILE A 108 -0.56 24.40 -0.54
C ILE A 108 -0.59 22.89 -0.82
N ALA A 109 0.50 22.32 -1.35
CA ALA A 109 0.61 20.90 -1.63
C ALA A 109 0.59 20.03 -0.35
N ASP A 110 1.07 20.57 0.77
CA ASP A 110 1.00 19.94 2.09
C ASP A 110 -0.40 20.10 2.70
N PHE A 111 -1.10 21.21 2.45
CA PHE A 111 -2.50 21.37 2.85
C PHE A 111 -3.43 20.34 2.19
N LEU A 112 -3.03 19.83 1.02
CA LEU A 112 -3.70 18.74 0.31
C LEU A 112 -3.32 17.35 0.85
N GLU A 113 -2.36 17.22 1.77
CA GLU A 113 -1.91 15.94 2.33
C GLU A 113 -3.03 15.13 3.00
N PRO A 114 -3.95 15.71 3.81
CA PRO A 114 -5.06 14.98 4.42
C PRO A 114 -6.03 14.38 3.39
N LEU A 115 -6.09 14.96 2.19
CA LEU A 115 -6.89 14.44 1.06
C LEU A 115 -6.07 13.45 0.23
N ARG A 116 -4.77 13.70 0.04
CA ARG A 116 -3.88 12.89 -0.78
C ARG A 116 -3.64 11.51 -0.17
N LEU A 117 -3.36 11.42 1.13
CA LEU A 117 -3.10 10.13 1.79
C LEU A 117 -4.25 9.11 1.65
N PRO A 118 -5.52 9.42 1.98
CA PRO A 118 -6.61 8.47 1.80
C PRO A 118 -6.89 8.19 0.33
N LEU A 119 -6.72 9.17 -0.56
CA LEU A 119 -6.91 8.97 -2.00
C LEU A 119 -5.87 8.01 -2.58
N VAL A 120 -4.60 8.18 -2.22
CA VAL A 120 -3.49 7.29 -2.63
C VAL A 120 -3.71 5.89 -2.05
N LEU A 121 -4.05 5.76 -0.76
CA LEU A 121 -4.35 4.47 -0.14
C LEU A 121 -5.51 3.75 -0.83
N ALA A 122 -6.59 4.46 -1.16
CA ALA A 122 -7.76 3.89 -1.84
C ALA A 122 -7.46 3.47 -3.29
N THR A 123 -6.57 4.18 -3.99
CA THR A 123 -6.26 3.94 -5.41
C THR A 123 -5.10 2.95 -5.62
N THR A 124 -4.21 2.79 -4.65
CA THR A 124 -3.07 1.86 -4.68
C THR A 124 -3.44 0.41 -5.06
N PRO A 125 -4.48 -0.25 -4.49
CA PRO A 125 -4.82 -1.63 -4.87
C PRO A 125 -5.35 -1.77 -6.31
N ARG A 126 -5.86 -0.68 -6.91
CA ARG A 126 -6.25 -0.67 -8.33
C ARG A 126 -5.03 -0.48 -9.22
N LEU A 127 -4.13 0.43 -8.82
CA LEU A 127 -2.91 0.72 -9.56
C LEU A 127 -1.96 -0.48 -9.58
N SER A 128 -1.79 -1.19 -8.47
CA SER A 128 -0.92 -2.36 -8.44
C SER A 128 -1.42 -3.49 -9.34
N ARG A 129 -2.73 -3.72 -9.37
CA ARG A 129 -3.37 -4.69 -10.28
C ARG A 129 -3.19 -4.32 -11.75
N LEU A 130 -3.18 -3.02 -12.07
CA LEU A 130 -2.93 -2.55 -13.42
C LEU A 130 -1.47 -2.74 -13.82
N LEU A 131 -0.53 -2.41 -12.93
CA LEU A 131 0.91 -2.56 -13.18
C LEU A 131 1.30 -4.02 -13.38
N ARG A 132 0.73 -4.95 -12.61
CA ARG A 132 0.99 -6.40 -12.71
C ARG A 132 0.47 -7.06 -13.99
N ARG A 133 -0.39 -6.38 -14.76
CA ARG A 133 -0.95 -6.87 -16.03
C ARG A 133 -0.12 -6.47 -17.26
N ARG A 134 0.86 -5.58 -17.08
CA ARG A 134 1.87 -5.28 -18.09
C ARG A 134 3.14 -6.08 -17.80
#